data_AF-A0AAD7RZ41-F1
#
_entry.id   AF-A0AAD7RZ41-F1
#
_cell.length_a   1.000
_cell.length_b   1.000
_cell.length_c   1.000
_cell.angle_alpha   90.00
_cell.angle_beta   90.00
_cell.angle_gamma   90.00
#
_symmetry.space_group_name_H-M   'P 1'
#
loop_
_entity.id
_entity.type
_entity.pdbx_description
1 polymer ?
#
loop_
_entity_poly.entity_id
_entity_poly.type
_entity_poly.pdbx_seq_one_letter_code
_entity_poly.pdbx_strand_id
1 'polypeptide(L)'
;MEVDWASINAHGSEEKKSVSWIHSWPRKGLNMPKPVNVRVTTMDAVLQFAIQSNTTGKQFFDQVVRTVGIQEVWFFGLQYTDTKGIPTWLKVEKKVSSQKVKKENPLQFKFRAKFFPEDVSELIQEVTQCLFFLQVKESILGYEVYCPPETAVLLASYSEGFKDDAMLEYLKIAQDLEMYGVNYFDIKDKKGTDLWLGVNAQGLNIYGVEDRLTPKIRYPWNEIRFISFMDKKFVLKFMKAPDFVFYAPRLRINKRILALCMGNHVLYMRRRKPDTIEVQQIKRDEWYKK
;
A
#
# COMPACT_ATOMS: atom_id res chain seq x y z
N MET A 1 16.86 -7.59 11.55
CA MET A 1 15.68 -6.84 12.04
C MET A 1 14.67 -7.88 12.42
N GLU A 2 14.42 -7.99 13.71
CA GLU A 2 13.53 -8.97 14.33
C GLU A 2 12.28 -8.18 14.75
N VAL A 3 11.08 -8.67 14.46
CA VAL A 3 9.82 -8.01 14.86
C VAL A 3 9.02 -9.00 15.68
N ASP A 4 9.20 -8.96 16.99
CA ASP A 4 8.34 -9.65 17.95
C ASP A 4 7.04 -8.86 18.16
N TRP A 5 5.90 -9.54 18.23
CA TRP A 5 4.56 -8.94 18.30
C TRP A 5 4.08 -8.67 19.74
N ALA A 6 4.94 -8.84 20.74
CA ALA A 6 4.59 -8.65 22.14
C ALA A 6 5.48 -7.59 22.82
N SER A 7 5.12 -6.30 22.71
CA SER A 7 5.44 -5.25 23.71
C SER A 7 5.04 -3.84 23.23
N ILE A 8 3.78 -3.44 23.44
CA ILE A 8 3.41 -2.02 23.65
C ILE A 8 2.21 -1.99 24.61
N ASN A 9 2.41 -1.53 25.83
CA ASN A 9 1.36 -0.91 26.64
C ASN A 9 1.99 0.13 27.60
N ALA A 10 1.28 1.25 27.70
CA ALA A 10 1.71 2.54 28.25
C ALA A 10 1.31 2.76 29.72
N HIS A 11 2.04 3.63 30.43
CA HIS A 11 1.62 4.37 31.64
C HIS A 11 2.16 5.82 31.49
N GLY A 12 1.29 6.85 31.49
CA GLY A 12 1.05 7.82 32.60
C GLY A 12 2.03 9.01 32.55
N SER A 13 1.76 10.29 32.85
CA SER A 13 0.61 11.10 33.27
C SER A 13 1.01 12.60 33.14
N GLU A 14 0.00 13.47 33.07
CA GLU A 14 -0.10 14.95 33.27
C GLU A 14 1.11 15.88 33.52
N GLU A 15 1.08 17.07 32.88
CA GLU A 15 0.93 18.37 33.57
C GLU A 15 0.66 19.54 32.58
N LYS A 16 -0.30 20.42 32.94
CA LYS A 16 -0.54 21.74 32.31
C LYS A 16 0.18 22.83 33.11
N LYS A 17 0.87 23.77 32.46
CA LYS A 17 1.06 25.14 32.99
C LYS A 17 1.02 26.19 31.87
N SER A 18 0.23 27.24 32.12
CA SER A 18 0.10 28.49 31.36
C SER A 18 0.96 29.56 32.03
N VAL A 19 1.70 30.37 31.27
CA VAL A 19 2.08 31.76 31.63
C VAL A 19 2.34 32.59 30.36
N SER A 20 1.65 33.73 30.20
CA SER A 20 2.06 34.89 29.39
C SER A 20 2.69 35.96 30.32
N TRP A 21 3.71 36.75 29.91
CA TRP A 21 3.55 38.07 29.28
C TRP A 21 4.89 38.66 28.74
N ILE A 22 4.82 39.26 27.53
CA ILE A 22 5.49 40.46 26.92
C ILE A 22 7.01 40.73 27.10
N HIS A 23 7.75 40.89 25.98
CA HIS A 23 8.42 42.13 25.47
C HIS A 23 9.39 41.83 24.29
N SER A 24 9.31 42.66 23.25
CA SER A 24 9.86 42.51 21.90
C SER A 24 11.35 42.82 21.74
N TRP A 25 12.05 42.07 20.87
CA TRP A 25 13.25 42.48 20.12
C TRP A 25 13.20 41.87 18.70
N PRO A 26 13.79 42.51 17.66
CA PRO A 26 13.50 42.22 16.26
C PRO A 26 14.16 40.91 15.83
N ARG A 27 13.37 39.94 15.36
CA ARG A 27 13.93 38.71 14.80
C ARG A 27 14.49 38.99 13.40
N LYS A 28 15.82 38.97 13.30
CA LYS A 28 16.60 38.73 12.07
C LYS A 28 15.83 37.77 11.17
N GLY A 29 15.69 38.14 9.89
CA GLY A 29 14.89 37.41 8.91
C GLY A 29 15.07 35.90 9.03
N LEU A 30 14.03 35.22 9.50
CA LEU A 30 13.97 33.77 9.49
C LEU A 30 13.99 33.38 8.01
N ASN A 31 15.10 32.80 7.54
CA ASN A 31 15.20 32.26 6.21
C ASN A 31 14.22 31.07 6.13
N MET A 32 12.96 31.33 5.79
CA MET A 32 11.94 30.29 5.70
C MET A 32 12.40 29.29 4.64
N PRO A 33 12.42 27.98 4.95
CA PRO A 33 12.80 26.98 3.97
C PRO A 33 11.93 27.16 2.73
N LYS A 34 12.56 27.31 1.56
CA LYS A 34 11.81 27.44 0.30
C LYS A 34 10.87 26.23 0.16
N PRO A 35 9.59 26.46 -0.18
CA PRO A 35 8.65 25.37 -0.40
C PRO A 35 9.15 24.47 -1.54
N VAL A 36 8.96 23.17 -1.37
CA VAL A 36 9.24 22.15 -2.38
C VAL A 36 7.94 21.87 -3.12
N ASN A 37 7.93 22.11 -4.43
CA ASN A 37 6.77 21.83 -5.28
C ASN A 37 6.67 20.33 -5.53
N VAL A 38 5.46 19.80 -5.40
CA VAL A 38 5.17 18.38 -5.55
C VAL A 38 3.94 18.20 -6.43
N ARG A 39 4.01 17.26 -7.37
CA ARG A 39 2.91 16.80 -8.19
C ARG A 39 2.52 15.39 -7.76
N VAL A 40 1.24 15.18 -7.52
CA VAL A 40 0.67 13.87 -7.21
C VAL A 40 -0.33 13.52 -8.30
N THR A 41 -0.09 12.41 -8.99
CA THR A 41 -1.02 11.86 -9.99
C THR A 41 -1.84 10.75 -9.32
N THR A 42 -3.15 10.91 -9.21
CA THR A 42 -4.09 9.84 -8.85
C THR A 42 -4.38 9.00 -10.11
N MET A 43 -5.48 8.25 -10.15
CA MET A 43 -5.88 7.56 -11.39
C MET A 43 -6.65 8.48 -12.35
N ASP A 44 -7.30 9.50 -11.80
CA ASP A 44 -8.28 10.37 -12.46
C ASP A 44 -7.89 11.86 -12.45
N ALA A 45 -6.88 12.24 -11.66
CA ALA A 45 -6.52 13.63 -11.45
C ALA A 45 -5.01 13.84 -11.29
N VAL A 46 -4.59 15.10 -11.47
CA VAL A 46 -3.24 15.58 -11.18
C VAL A 46 -3.34 16.74 -10.20
N LEU A 47 -2.80 16.53 -9.00
CA LEU A 47 -2.83 17.48 -7.90
C LEU A 47 -1.44 18.11 -7.72
N GLN A 48 -1.41 19.39 -7.33
CA GLN A 48 -0.17 20.11 -7.03
C GLN A 48 -0.16 20.56 -5.58
N PHE A 49 0.98 20.40 -4.91
CA PHE A 49 1.20 20.72 -3.52
C PHE A 49 2.51 21.48 -3.33
N ALA A 50 2.58 22.25 -2.24
CA ALA A 50 3.82 22.80 -1.73
C ALA A 50 4.06 22.21 -0.33
N ILE A 51 5.21 21.56 -0.14
CA ILE A 51 5.61 20.99 1.17
C ILE A 51 6.86 21.68 1.70
N GLN A 52 7.06 21.63 3.02
CA GLN A 52 8.29 22.12 3.63
C GLN A 52 9.38 21.03 3.59
N SER A 53 10.65 21.43 3.66
CA SER A 53 11.79 20.50 3.64
C SER A 53 11.80 19.52 4.82
N ASN A 54 11.13 19.86 5.92
CA ASN A 54 10.98 19.02 7.12
C ASN A 54 9.71 18.14 7.10
N THR A 55 8.83 18.27 6.10
CA THR A 55 7.56 17.54 6.01
C THR A 55 7.81 16.03 6.00
N THR A 56 7.13 15.33 6.91
CA THR A 56 7.14 13.86 6.98
C THR A 56 6.25 13.25 5.90
N GLY A 57 6.53 11.99 5.54
CA GLY A 57 5.70 11.26 4.59
C GLY A 57 4.26 11.13 5.07
N LYS A 58 4.02 10.98 6.38
CA LYS A 58 2.68 10.95 6.97
C LYS A 58 1.94 12.27 6.75
N GLN A 59 2.55 13.41 7.10
CA GLN A 59 1.93 14.72 6.92
C GLN A 59 1.55 14.97 5.46
N PHE A 60 2.46 14.63 4.53
CA PHE A 60 2.20 14.77 3.11
C PHE A 60 1.10 13.83 2.62
N PHE A 61 1.14 12.56 3.00
CA PHE A 61 0.10 11.58 2.67
C PHE A 61 -1.28 12.02 3.20
N ASP A 62 -1.35 12.48 4.46
CA ASP A 62 -2.56 12.99 5.09
C ASP A 62 -3.12 14.22 4.34
N GLN A 63 -2.26 15.06 3.77
CA GLN A 63 -2.69 16.19 2.93
C GLN A 63 -3.30 15.69 1.61
N VAL A 64 -2.67 14.70 0.97
CA VAL A 64 -3.18 14.12 -0.28
C VAL A 64 -4.55 13.47 -0.07
N VAL A 65 -4.70 12.59 0.91
CA VAL A 65 -5.98 11.88 1.14
C VAL A 65 -7.12 12.83 1.52
N ARG A 66 -6.84 13.92 2.26
CA ARG A 66 -7.83 14.97 2.52
C ARG A 66 -8.26 15.71 1.26
N THR A 67 -7.32 16.02 0.36
CA THR A 67 -7.64 16.68 -0.91
C THR A 67 -8.43 15.75 -1.85
N VAL A 68 -8.13 14.45 -1.84
CA VAL A 68 -8.85 13.45 -2.63
C VAL A 68 -10.22 13.09 -2.02
N GLY A 69 -10.40 13.27 -0.70
CA GLY A 69 -11.64 12.95 0.00
C GLY A 69 -11.77 11.48 0.45
N ILE A 70 -10.64 10.77 0.58
CA ILE A 70 -10.60 9.36 0.99
C ILE A 70 -10.36 9.24 2.49
N GLN A 71 -11.22 8.47 3.15
CA GLN A 71 -11.10 8.04 4.55
C GLN A 71 -10.55 6.61 4.66
N GLU A 72 -10.75 5.76 3.65
CA GLU A 72 -10.23 4.38 3.56
C GLU A 72 -8.72 4.32 3.23
N VAL A 73 -7.93 5.11 3.96
CA VAL A 73 -6.52 5.40 3.66
C VAL A 73 -5.60 4.19 3.73
N TRP A 74 -6.03 3.11 4.39
CA TRP A 74 -5.25 1.91 4.65
C TRP A 74 -4.95 1.08 3.40
N PHE A 75 -5.68 1.29 2.30
CA PHE A 75 -5.39 0.65 1.02
C PHE A 75 -4.28 1.36 0.23
N PHE A 76 -4.06 2.64 0.47
CA PHE A 76 -3.31 3.50 -0.44
C PHE A 76 -1.89 3.82 0.04
N GLY A 77 -1.07 4.28 -0.90
CA GLY A 77 0.24 4.84 -0.63
C GLY A 77 0.66 5.84 -1.70
N LEU A 78 1.77 6.52 -1.45
CA LEU A 78 2.45 7.36 -2.44
C LEU A 78 3.64 6.60 -3.00
N GLN A 79 3.68 6.41 -4.31
CA GLN A 79 4.79 5.83 -5.04
C GLN A 79 5.60 6.94 -5.72
N TYR A 80 6.93 6.82 -5.73
CA TYR A 80 7.83 7.71 -6.46
C TYR A 80 8.89 6.89 -7.19
N THR A 81 9.54 7.50 -8.18
CA THR A 81 10.71 6.92 -8.84
C THR A 81 11.95 7.30 -8.06
N ASP A 82 12.70 6.33 -7.56
CA ASP A 82 13.94 6.60 -6.82
C ASP A 82 15.08 7.08 -7.74
N THR A 83 16.21 7.48 -7.15
CA THR A 83 17.40 7.90 -7.91
C THR A 83 17.98 6.81 -8.84
N LYS A 84 17.51 5.56 -8.76
CA LYS A 84 17.91 4.44 -9.61
C LYS A 84 16.84 4.08 -10.64
N GLY A 85 15.80 4.91 -10.80
CA GLY A 85 14.71 4.66 -11.74
C GLY A 85 13.68 3.65 -11.24
N ILE A 86 13.64 3.32 -9.95
CA ILE A 86 12.84 2.22 -9.43
C ILE A 86 11.61 2.74 -8.69
N PRO A 87 10.41 2.24 -9.02
CA PRO A 87 9.19 2.52 -8.27
C PRO A 87 9.34 2.13 -6.79
N THR A 88 9.17 3.10 -5.90
CA THR A 88 9.36 2.96 -4.46
C THR A 88 8.23 3.64 -3.70
N TRP A 89 7.73 2.98 -2.66
CA TRP A 89 6.71 3.56 -1.78
C TRP A 89 7.34 4.53 -0.78
N LEU A 90 6.71 5.69 -0.62
CA LEU A 90 7.02 6.68 0.39
C LEU A 90 6.86 6.06 1.78
N LYS A 91 7.88 6.27 2.61
CA LYS A 91 7.88 5.89 4.01
C LYS A 91 7.25 7.00 4.83
N VAL A 92 6.13 6.73 5.47
CA VAL A 92 5.34 7.73 6.19
C VAL A 92 6.07 8.25 7.44
N GLU A 93 6.90 7.41 8.05
CA GLU A 93 7.68 7.72 9.25
C GLU A 93 8.93 8.58 8.99
N LYS A 94 9.28 8.82 7.72
CA LYS A 94 10.48 9.59 7.33
C LYS A 94 10.11 10.89 6.64
N LYS A 95 11.01 11.87 6.70
CA LYS A 95 10.91 13.10 5.90
C LYS A 95 10.87 12.75 4.41
N VAL A 96 10.10 13.50 3.62
CA VAL A 96 10.05 13.31 2.16
C VAL A 96 11.43 13.59 1.56
N SER A 97 12.08 14.67 2.03
CA SER A 97 13.41 15.12 1.60
C SER A 97 14.57 14.16 1.94
N SER A 98 14.41 13.30 2.96
CA SER A 98 15.44 12.33 3.36
C SER A 98 15.35 11.00 2.64
N GLN A 99 14.34 10.84 1.78
CA GLN A 99 14.13 9.65 0.95
C GLN A 99 14.75 9.86 -0.42
N LYS A 100 15.06 8.76 -1.12
CA LYS A 100 15.81 8.77 -2.38
C LYS A 100 14.94 9.15 -3.58
N VAL A 101 14.07 10.15 -3.42
CA VAL A 101 13.20 10.65 -4.49
C VAL A 101 14.07 11.26 -5.58
N LYS A 102 13.77 10.96 -6.84
CA LYS A 102 14.44 11.61 -7.97
C LYS A 102 14.26 13.13 -7.87
N LYS A 103 15.36 13.88 -7.94
CA LYS A 103 15.37 15.33 -7.75
C LYS A 103 14.87 16.02 -9.01
N GLU A 104 13.57 16.26 -9.07
CA GLU A 104 12.86 16.96 -10.15
C GLU A 104 12.05 18.13 -9.57
N ASN A 105 11.66 19.09 -10.40
CA ASN A 105 10.76 20.17 -10.02
C ASN A 105 9.57 20.24 -11.00
N PRO A 106 8.34 19.92 -10.57
CA PRO A 106 7.98 19.43 -9.23
C PRO A 106 8.45 17.99 -8.97
N LEU A 107 8.61 17.62 -7.69
CA LEU A 107 8.78 16.22 -7.30
C LEU A 107 7.55 15.41 -7.74
N GLN A 108 7.75 14.21 -8.27
CA GLN A 108 6.68 13.40 -8.84
C GLN A 108 6.29 12.24 -7.91
N PHE A 109 5.00 12.14 -7.59
CA PHE A 109 4.42 11.02 -6.87
C PHE A 109 3.17 10.50 -7.58
N LYS A 110 2.90 9.20 -7.43
CA LYS A 110 1.65 8.56 -7.83
C LYS A 110 0.91 8.13 -6.57
N PHE A 111 -0.35 8.52 -6.43
CA PHE A 111 -1.25 7.99 -5.41
C PHE A 111 -1.90 6.72 -5.96
N ARG A 112 -1.65 5.58 -5.32
CA ARG A 112 -2.01 4.24 -5.83
C ARG A 112 -2.46 3.32 -4.70
N ALA A 113 -3.36 2.40 -5.01
CA ALA A 113 -3.67 1.28 -4.13
C ALA A 113 -2.42 0.39 -4.00
N LYS A 114 -2.01 0.15 -2.76
CA LYS A 114 -0.85 -0.66 -2.36
C LYS A 114 -1.28 -2.01 -1.80
N PHE A 115 -2.42 -2.04 -1.11
CA PHE A 115 -3.02 -3.23 -0.53
C PHE A 115 -4.43 -3.39 -1.08
N PHE A 116 -4.79 -4.61 -1.44
CA PHE A 116 -6.08 -4.92 -2.02
C PHE A 116 -7.01 -5.52 -0.94
N PRO A 117 -8.34 -5.35 -1.07
CA PRO A 117 -9.29 -6.05 -0.22
C PRO A 117 -9.23 -7.57 -0.43
N GLU A 118 -9.68 -8.35 0.56
CA GLU A 118 -10.00 -9.79 0.37
C GLU A 118 -11.29 -9.94 -0.43
N ASP A 119 -12.25 -9.03 -0.26
CA ASP A 119 -13.49 -8.95 -1.04
C ASP A 119 -13.81 -7.48 -1.38
N VAL A 120 -14.14 -7.17 -2.63
CA VAL A 120 -14.38 -5.78 -3.08
C VAL A 120 -15.57 -5.10 -2.40
N SER A 121 -16.46 -5.83 -1.74
CA SER A 121 -17.50 -5.26 -0.87
C SER A 121 -16.94 -4.56 0.38
N GLU A 122 -15.64 -4.76 0.69
CA GLU A 122 -14.92 -3.98 1.69
C GLU A 122 -14.77 -2.50 1.31
N LEU A 123 -14.89 -2.13 0.04
CA LEU A 123 -14.73 -0.76 -0.43
C LEU A 123 -16.02 0.04 -0.18
N ILE A 124 -15.96 0.97 0.77
CA ILE A 124 -17.15 1.65 1.28
C ILE A 124 -17.46 2.91 0.47
N GLN A 125 -16.46 3.74 0.18
CA GLN A 125 -16.65 5.04 -0.47
C GLN A 125 -16.56 4.93 -2.00
N GLU A 126 -17.41 5.67 -2.70
CA GLU A 126 -17.43 5.74 -4.17
C GLU A 126 -16.05 6.16 -4.75
N VAL A 127 -15.40 7.16 -4.14
CA VAL A 127 -14.06 7.60 -4.54
C VAL A 127 -13.02 6.49 -4.41
N THR A 128 -13.14 5.63 -3.39
CA THR A 128 -12.25 4.47 -3.21
C THR A 128 -12.50 3.45 -4.31
N GLN A 129 -13.77 3.10 -4.57
CA GLN A 129 -14.16 2.17 -5.63
C GLN A 129 -13.67 2.66 -7.00
N CYS A 130 -13.85 3.95 -7.32
CA CYS A 130 -13.39 4.56 -8.56
C CYS A 130 -11.86 4.43 -8.75
N LEU A 131 -11.07 4.77 -7.72
CA LEU A 131 -9.61 4.65 -7.83
C LEU A 131 -9.13 3.20 -7.97
N PHE A 132 -9.78 2.25 -7.29
CA PHE A 132 -9.49 0.81 -7.46
C PHE A 132 -9.86 0.35 -8.87
N PHE A 133 -11.06 0.68 -9.34
CA PHE A 133 -11.54 0.35 -10.69
C PHE A 133 -10.56 0.83 -11.75
N LEU A 134 -10.19 2.11 -11.72
CA LEU A 134 -9.27 2.68 -12.70
C LEU A 134 -7.89 2.01 -12.64
N GLN A 135 -7.36 1.73 -11.45
CA GLN A 135 -6.04 1.09 -11.31
C GLN A 135 -6.06 -0.37 -11.80
N VAL A 136 -7.12 -1.12 -11.49
CA VAL A 136 -7.27 -2.51 -11.95
C VAL A 136 -7.46 -2.55 -13.45
N LYS A 137 -8.29 -1.66 -14.01
CA LYS A 137 -8.46 -1.49 -15.46
C LYS A 137 -7.14 -1.15 -16.16
N GLU A 138 -6.36 -0.20 -15.63
CA GLU A 138 -5.00 0.12 -16.13
C GLU A 138 -4.09 -1.12 -16.09
N SER A 139 -4.15 -1.92 -15.03
CA SER A 139 -3.32 -3.13 -14.87
C SER A 139 -3.69 -4.24 -15.86
N ILE A 140 -4.98 -4.44 -16.13
CA ILE A 140 -5.48 -5.42 -17.11
C ILE A 140 -5.12 -4.98 -18.53
N LEU A 141 -5.41 -3.72 -18.89
CA LEU A 141 -5.09 -3.18 -20.22
C LEU A 141 -3.57 -3.07 -20.47
N GLY A 142 -2.79 -2.87 -19.41
CA GLY A 142 -1.33 -2.85 -19.44
C GLY A 142 -0.67 -4.24 -19.44
N TYR A 143 -1.46 -5.32 -19.48
CA TYR A 143 -0.99 -6.72 -19.41
C TYR A 143 -0.20 -7.05 -18.12
N GLU A 144 -0.35 -6.26 -17.06
CA GLU A 144 0.23 -6.57 -15.74
C GLU A 144 -0.57 -7.66 -15.02
N VAL A 145 -1.88 -7.70 -15.26
CA VAL A 145 -2.81 -8.74 -14.79
C VAL A 145 -3.32 -9.48 -16.02
N TYR A 146 -3.06 -10.80 -16.08
CA TYR A 146 -3.62 -11.64 -17.13
C TYR A 146 -5.15 -11.69 -17.02
N CYS A 147 -5.83 -11.55 -18.15
CA CYS A 147 -7.27 -11.61 -18.25
C CYS A 147 -7.65 -12.46 -19.48
N PRO A 148 -8.37 -13.58 -19.32
CA PRO A 148 -8.87 -14.38 -20.44
C PRO A 148 -9.75 -13.56 -21.39
N PRO A 149 -9.77 -13.85 -22.71
CA PRO A 149 -10.54 -13.09 -23.69
C PRO A 149 -12.03 -12.93 -23.36
N GLU A 150 -12.68 -13.99 -22.88
CA GLU A 150 -14.10 -14.00 -22.54
C GLU A 150 -14.38 -13.06 -21.36
N THR A 151 -13.52 -13.11 -20.33
CA THR A 151 -13.57 -12.20 -19.19
C THR A 151 -13.27 -10.76 -19.61
N ALA A 152 -12.32 -10.55 -20.52
CA ALA A 152 -11.97 -9.22 -21.02
C ALA A 152 -13.14 -8.54 -21.76
N VAL A 153 -13.87 -9.30 -22.57
CA VAL A 153 -15.10 -8.81 -23.25
C VAL A 153 -16.17 -8.43 -22.22
N LEU A 154 -16.36 -9.26 -21.20
CA LEU A 154 -17.33 -8.96 -20.13
C LEU A 154 -16.93 -7.70 -19.35
N LEU A 155 -15.68 -7.60 -18.92
CA LEU A 155 -15.12 -6.43 -18.24
C LEU A 155 -15.24 -5.16 -19.10
N ALA A 156 -15.02 -5.26 -20.41
CA ALA A 156 -15.19 -4.13 -21.33
C ALA A 156 -16.64 -3.60 -21.32
N SER A 157 -17.64 -4.47 -21.21
CA SER A 157 -19.06 -4.07 -21.18
C SER A 157 -19.41 -3.23 -19.93
N TYR A 158 -18.75 -3.48 -18.81
CA TYR A 158 -18.86 -2.66 -17.59
C TYR A 158 -17.98 -1.40 -17.60
N SER A 159 -16.96 -1.34 -18.47
CA SER A 159 -15.92 -0.31 -18.42
C SER A 159 -16.30 1.06 -18.99
N GLU A 160 -17.42 1.13 -19.70
CA GLU A 160 -17.97 2.33 -20.36
C GLU A 160 -19.09 3.01 -19.54
N GLY A 161 -19.51 2.40 -18.44
CA GLY A 161 -20.53 2.96 -17.54
C GLY A 161 -19.91 3.66 -16.34
N PHE A 162 -19.97 5.00 -16.28
CA PHE A 162 -19.63 5.78 -15.07
C PHE A 162 -20.71 5.72 -13.98
N LYS A 163 -21.43 4.59 -13.88
CA LYS A 163 -22.37 4.36 -12.79
C LYS A 163 -21.68 3.52 -11.74
N ASP A 164 -21.79 3.89 -10.47
CA ASP A 164 -21.15 3.23 -9.32
C ASP A 164 -21.31 1.72 -9.36
N ASP A 165 -22.51 1.25 -9.70
CA ASP A 165 -22.83 -0.17 -9.83
C ASP A 165 -21.94 -0.87 -10.87
N ALA A 166 -21.67 -0.23 -12.02
CA ALA A 166 -20.84 -0.82 -13.07
C ALA A 166 -19.36 -0.92 -12.67
N MET A 167 -18.84 0.07 -11.95
CA MET A 167 -17.47 0.02 -11.42
C MET A 167 -17.32 -1.11 -10.39
N LEU A 168 -18.30 -1.29 -9.52
CA LEU A 168 -18.28 -2.34 -8.52
C LEU A 168 -18.43 -3.73 -9.15
N GLU A 169 -19.32 -3.91 -10.13
CA GLU A 169 -19.44 -5.16 -10.87
C GLU A 169 -18.16 -5.50 -11.65
N TYR A 170 -17.50 -4.51 -12.26
CA TYR A 170 -16.19 -4.70 -12.87
C TYR A 170 -15.18 -5.27 -11.86
N LEU A 171 -15.10 -4.67 -10.66
CA LEU A 171 -14.20 -5.10 -9.61
C LEU A 171 -14.54 -6.49 -9.07
N LYS A 172 -15.83 -6.84 -8.96
CA LYS A 172 -16.28 -8.18 -8.54
C LYS A 172 -15.85 -9.29 -9.50
N ILE A 173 -15.78 -9.00 -10.79
CA ILE A 173 -15.26 -9.94 -11.78
C ILE A 173 -13.72 -9.96 -11.74
N ALA A 174 -13.09 -8.78 -11.69
CA ALA A 174 -11.64 -8.67 -11.74
C ALA A 174 -10.93 -9.27 -10.51
N GLN A 175 -11.57 -9.25 -9.33
CA GLN A 175 -10.98 -9.82 -8.11
C GLN A 175 -10.73 -11.34 -8.19
N ASP A 176 -11.43 -12.03 -9.08
CA ASP A 176 -11.31 -13.48 -9.28
C ASP A 176 -10.19 -13.86 -10.26
N LEU A 177 -9.55 -12.87 -10.92
CA LEU A 177 -8.38 -13.12 -11.77
C LEU A 177 -7.19 -13.58 -10.93
N GLU A 178 -6.44 -14.58 -11.41
CA GLU A 178 -5.38 -15.24 -10.63
C GLU A 178 -4.23 -14.31 -10.22
N MET A 179 -3.99 -13.27 -11.03
CA MET A 179 -2.94 -12.28 -10.79
C MET A 179 -3.44 -11.03 -10.04
N TYR A 180 -4.74 -10.94 -9.73
CA TYR A 180 -5.32 -9.78 -9.07
C TYR A 180 -4.72 -9.55 -7.67
N GLY A 181 -4.23 -8.34 -7.43
CA GLY A 181 -3.65 -7.96 -6.14
C GLY A 181 -2.38 -8.73 -5.74
N VAL A 182 -1.75 -9.47 -6.66
CA VAL A 182 -0.54 -10.25 -6.38
C VAL A 182 0.72 -9.46 -6.69
N ASN A 183 1.57 -9.27 -5.68
CA ASN A 183 2.90 -8.68 -5.86
C ASN A 183 3.95 -9.78 -6.07
N TYR A 184 4.49 -9.87 -7.28
CA TYR A 184 5.47 -10.89 -7.66
C TYR A 184 6.92 -10.48 -7.40
N PHE A 185 7.74 -11.44 -6.93
CA PHE A 185 9.18 -11.27 -6.70
C PHE A 185 9.97 -12.48 -7.15
N ASP A 186 11.07 -12.25 -7.87
CA ASP A 186 12.06 -13.29 -8.17
C ASP A 186 12.77 -13.76 -6.90
N ILE A 187 12.73 -15.07 -6.65
CA ILE A 187 13.38 -15.71 -5.52
C ILE A 187 14.06 -17.02 -5.95
N LYS A 188 15.00 -17.49 -5.13
CA LYS A 188 15.58 -18.82 -5.23
C LYS A 188 15.31 -19.63 -3.96
N ASP A 189 15.02 -20.93 -4.09
CA ASP A 189 14.93 -21.83 -2.93
C ASP A 189 16.32 -22.19 -2.38
N LYS A 190 16.37 -23.08 -1.37
CA LYS A 190 17.64 -23.60 -0.81
C LYS A 190 18.50 -24.37 -1.82
N LYS A 191 17.89 -24.93 -2.87
CA LYS A 191 18.58 -25.70 -3.93
C LYS A 191 19.06 -24.81 -5.07
N GLY A 192 18.70 -23.52 -5.08
CA GLY A 192 19.04 -22.57 -6.12
C GLY A 192 18.03 -22.49 -7.28
N THR A 193 16.89 -23.19 -7.16
CA THR A 193 15.81 -23.20 -8.14
C THR A 193 15.17 -21.83 -8.24
N ASP A 194 15.03 -21.29 -9.45
CA ASP A 194 14.32 -20.03 -9.71
C ASP A 194 12.81 -20.21 -9.56
N LEU A 195 12.19 -19.33 -8.79
CA LEU A 195 10.77 -19.35 -8.44
C LEU A 195 10.24 -17.91 -8.35
N TRP A 196 8.92 -17.78 -8.40
CA TRP A 196 8.24 -16.53 -8.05
C TRP A 196 7.62 -16.64 -6.66
N LEU A 197 7.78 -15.59 -5.86
CA LEU A 197 6.98 -15.34 -4.66
C LEU A 197 5.87 -14.36 -5.01
N GLY A 198 4.62 -14.73 -4.75
CA GLY A 198 3.48 -13.80 -4.74
C GLY A 198 3.11 -13.41 -3.32
N VAL A 199 2.88 -12.11 -3.09
CA VAL A 199 2.36 -11.56 -1.84
C VAL A 199 1.03 -10.88 -2.13
N ASN A 200 -0.05 -11.31 -1.47
CA ASN A 200 -1.39 -10.73 -1.64
C ASN A 200 -2.16 -10.62 -0.30
N ALA A 201 -3.44 -10.25 -0.37
CA ALA A 201 -4.28 -10.06 0.81
C ALA A 201 -4.53 -11.35 1.61
N GLN A 202 -4.45 -12.53 0.96
CA GLN A 202 -4.75 -13.84 1.56
C GLN A 202 -3.52 -14.54 2.16
N GLY A 203 -2.32 -14.29 1.60
CA GLY A 203 -1.10 -14.94 2.08
C GLY A 203 0.11 -14.76 1.18
N LEU A 204 0.97 -15.78 1.21
CA LEU A 204 2.15 -15.93 0.36
C LEU A 204 1.98 -17.14 -0.55
N ASN A 205 2.37 -17.00 -1.81
CA ASN A 205 2.28 -18.06 -2.81
C ASN A 205 3.63 -18.29 -3.48
N ILE A 206 3.95 -19.54 -3.78
CA ILE A 206 5.15 -19.94 -4.53
C ILE A 206 4.73 -20.45 -5.89
N TYR A 207 5.31 -19.90 -6.95
CA TYR A 207 5.01 -20.28 -8.32
C TYR A 207 6.26 -20.77 -9.05
N GLY A 208 6.07 -21.57 -10.10
CA GLY A 208 7.15 -21.93 -11.01
C GLY A 208 7.56 -20.72 -11.87
N VAL A 209 8.80 -20.71 -12.38
CA VAL A 209 9.31 -19.59 -13.20
C VAL A 209 8.48 -19.35 -14.47
N GLU A 210 7.91 -20.40 -15.06
CA GLU A 210 7.12 -20.37 -16.31
C GLU A 210 5.62 -20.09 -16.11
N ASP A 211 5.09 -20.17 -14.89
CA ASP A 211 3.65 -20.02 -14.62
C ASP A 211 3.43 -19.16 -13.38
N ARG A 212 2.89 -17.95 -13.57
CA ARG A 212 2.53 -17.00 -12.50
C ARG A 212 1.03 -17.03 -12.15
N LEU A 213 0.24 -17.85 -12.84
CA LEU A 213 -1.20 -18.01 -12.62
C LEU A 213 -1.46 -19.06 -11.54
N THR A 214 -0.81 -20.22 -11.65
CA THR A 214 -1.07 -21.35 -10.75
C THR A 214 0.00 -21.49 -9.66
N PRO A 215 -0.30 -21.18 -8.39
CA PRO A 215 0.67 -21.37 -7.31
C PRO A 215 0.86 -22.85 -7.01
N LYS A 216 2.13 -23.28 -6.89
CA LYS A 216 2.54 -24.62 -6.47
C LYS A 216 2.36 -24.84 -4.97
N ILE A 217 2.58 -23.78 -4.19
CA ILE A 217 2.45 -23.81 -2.73
C ILE A 217 1.76 -22.52 -2.29
N ARG A 218 0.83 -22.62 -1.33
CA ARG A 218 0.13 -21.51 -0.73
C ARG A 218 0.38 -21.52 0.78
N TYR A 219 0.67 -20.36 1.35
CA TYR A 219 0.89 -20.13 2.77
C TYR A 219 -0.08 -19.05 3.25
N PRO A 220 -1.27 -19.44 3.74
CA PRO A 220 -2.25 -18.52 4.33
C PRO A 220 -1.66 -17.73 5.51
N TRP A 221 -2.12 -16.49 5.70
CA TRP A 221 -1.61 -15.63 6.79
C TRP A 221 -1.76 -16.23 8.20
N ASN A 222 -2.83 -16.99 8.48
CA ASN A 222 -3.03 -17.64 9.78
C ASN A 222 -2.05 -18.78 10.10
N GLU A 223 -1.32 -19.30 9.11
CA GLU A 223 -0.34 -20.37 9.32
C GLU A 223 1.07 -19.84 9.62
N ILE A 224 1.33 -18.59 9.21
CA ILE A 224 2.64 -17.95 9.32
C ILE A 224 2.77 -17.32 10.70
N ARG A 225 3.71 -17.83 11.50
CA ARG A 225 4.00 -17.32 12.85
C ARG A 225 4.91 -16.10 12.80
N PHE A 226 5.97 -16.16 11.99
CA PHE A 226 7.01 -15.15 11.98
C PHE A 226 7.67 -15.04 10.62
N ILE A 227 8.03 -13.80 10.27
CA ILE A 227 8.70 -13.48 9.02
C ILE A 227 9.95 -12.67 9.34
N SER A 228 11.09 -13.08 8.80
CA SER A 228 12.34 -12.34 8.95
C SER A 228 13.27 -12.51 7.76
N PHE A 229 14.28 -11.66 7.68
CA PHE A 229 15.35 -11.82 6.73
C PHE A 229 16.69 -11.33 7.29
N MET A 230 17.76 -11.90 6.75
CA MET A 230 19.14 -11.48 7.00
C MET A 230 19.87 -11.45 5.65
N ASP A 231 20.34 -10.25 5.28
CA ASP A 231 20.88 -9.97 3.95
C ASP A 231 19.94 -10.46 2.81
N LYS A 232 20.34 -11.50 2.07
CA LYS A 232 19.57 -12.11 0.97
C LYS A 232 18.63 -13.22 1.44
N LYS A 233 18.89 -13.84 2.59
CA LYS A 233 18.11 -14.98 3.12
C LYS A 233 16.83 -14.48 3.79
N PHE A 234 15.69 -15.01 3.37
CA PHE A 234 14.37 -14.75 3.95
C PHE A 234 13.82 -16.04 4.57
N VAL A 235 13.18 -15.93 5.73
CA VAL A 235 12.71 -17.06 6.53
C VAL A 235 11.26 -16.84 6.93
N LEU A 236 10.41 -17.81 6.58
CA LEU A 236 9.04 -17.96 7.06
C LEU A 236 9.04 -19.08 8.11
N LYS A 237 8.56 -18.76 9.32
CA LYS A 237 8.32 -19.76 10.36
C LYS A 237 6.83 -19.98 10.51
N PHE A 238 6.44 -21.24 10.66
CA PHE A 238 5.03 -21.63 10.78
C PHE A 238 4.71 -22.13 12.18
N MET A 239 3.42 -22.18 12.49
CA MET A 239 2.96 -22.72 13.79
C MET A 239 3.11 -24.25 13.87
N LYS A 240 2.82 -24.96 12.77
CA LYS A 240 2.71 -26.43 12.73
C LYS A 240 3.44 -27.06 11.52
N ALA A 241 4.35 -26.33 10.88
CA ALA A 241 5.08 -26.80 9.70
C ALA A 241 6.56 -26.37 9.74
N PRO A 242 7.45 -27.06 9.00
CA PRO A 242 8.86 -26.68 8.91
C PRO A 242 9.07 -25.30 8.29
N ASP A 243 10.11 -24.59 8.73
CA ASP A 243 10.48 -23.27 8.18
C ASP A 243 10.71 -23.32 6.66
N PHE A 244 10.13 -22.35 5.96
CA PHE A 244 10.41 -22.11 4.54
C PHE A 244 11.45 -21.02 4.39
N VAL A 245 12.49 -21.28 3.59
CA VAL A 245 13.61 -20.35 3.39
C VAL A 245 13.83 -20.15 1.91
N PHE A 246 13.94 -18.89 1.50
CA PHE A 246 14.28 -18.50 0.14
C PHE A 246 15.29 -17.36 0.15
N TYR A 247 15.82 -17.04 -1.04
CA TYR A 247 16.83 -16.02 -1.24
C TYR A 247 16.38 -15.03 -2.31
N ALA A 248 16.34 -13.75 -1.97
CA ALA A 248 16.11 -12.69 -2.96
C ALA A 248 17.46 -12.16 -3.50
N PRO A 249 17.51 -11.67 -4.75
CA PRO A 249 18.80 -11.29 -5.36
C PRO A 249 19.44 -10.05 -4.72
N ARG A 250 18.66 -9.21 -4.02
CA ARG A 250 19.13 -7.97 -3.38
C ARG A 250 18.43 -7.72 -2.04
N LEU A 251 19.16 -7.24 -1.03
CA LEU A 251 18.64 -6.83 0.29
C LEU A 251 17.39 -5.91 0.21
N ARG A 252 17.37 -5.00 -0.75
CA ARG A 252 16.24 -4.07 -0.94
C ARG A 252 14.93 -4.78 -1.29
N ILE A 253 15.00 -5.94 -1.95
CA ILE A 253 13.84 -6.74 -2.32
C ILE A 253 13.26 -7.38 -1.06
N ASN A 254 14.09 -7.96 -0.20
CA ASN A 254 13.66 -8.46 1.11
C ASN A 254 13.00 -7.37 1.97
N LYS A 255 13.51 -6.13 1.95
CA LYS A 255 12.86 -4.99 2.62
C LYS A 255 11.47 -4.68 2.04
N ARG A 256 11.28 -4.83 0.72
CA ARG A 256 9.98 -4.62 0.06
C ARG A 256 9.00 -5.75 0.38
N ILE A 257 9.45 -7.00 0.28
CA ILE A 257 8.67 -8.19 0.62
C ILE A 257 8.18 -8.07 2.07
N LEU A 258 9.09 -7.85 3.03
CA LEU A 258 8.71 -7.72 4.45
C LEU A 258 7.67 -6.62 4.67
N ALA A 259 7.84 -5.44 4.05
CA ALA A 259 6.89 -4.34 4.20
C ALA A 259 5.50 -4.67 3.64
N LEU A 260 5.43 -5.44 2.54
CA LEU A 260 4.15 -5.92 2.00
C LEU A 260 3.54 -7.02 2.86
N CYS A 261 4.33 -7.97 3.36
CA CYS A 261 3.84 -9.00 4.27
C CYS A 261 3.25 -8.39 5.54
N MET A 262 3.97 -7.45 6.16
CA MET A 262 3.50 -6.76 7.37
C MET A 262 2.19 -6.00 7.11
N GLY A 263 2.11 -5.25 6.01
CA GLY A 263 0.90 -4.49 5.68
C GLY A 263 -0.31 -5.37 5.37
N ASN A 264 -0.13 -6.40 4.53
CA ASN A 264 -1.22 -7.35 4.23
C ASN A 264 -1.66 -8.11 5.47
N HIS A 265 -0.72 -8.58 6.30
CA HIS A 265 -1.04 -9.28 7.55
C HIS A 265 -1.80 -8.38 8.55
N VAL A 266 -1.43 -7.10 8.66
CA VAL A 266 -2.17 -6.14 9.50
C VAL A 266 -3.62 -5.99 9.04
N LEU A 267 -3.86 -5.88 7.73
CA LEU A 267 -5.22 -5.80 7.18
C LEU A 267 -5.98 -7.13 7.32
N TYR A 268 -5.32 -8.25 7.08
CA TYR A 268 -5.86 -9.59 7.31
C TYR A 268 -6.36 -9.76 8.76
N MET A 269 -5.57 -9.32 9.74
CA MET A 269 -5.97 -9.37 11.16
C MET A 269 -7.08 -8.38 11.49
N ARG A 270 -7.14 -7.23 10.81
CA ARG A 270 -8.22 -6.24 10.98
C ARG A 270 -9.57 -6.81 10.54
N ARG A 271 -9.64 -7.50 9.40
CA ARG A 271 -10.86 -8.11 8.85
C ARG A 271 -11.48 -9.18 9.75
N ARG A 272 -10.67 -9.79 10.63
CA ARG A 272 -11.08 -10.83 11.58
C ARG A 272 -11.52 -10.27 12.94
N LYS A 273 -11.62 -8.95 13.04
CA LYS A 273 -12.13 -8.24 14.22
C LYS A 273 -13.38 -7.46 13.81
N PRO A 274 -14.26 -7.11 14.77
CA PRO A 274 -15.37 -6.21 14.49
C PRO A 274 -14.88 -4.87 13.92
N ASP A 275 -15.71 -4.23 13.13
CA ASP A 275 -15.43 -2.91 12.57
C ASP A 275 -15.09 -1.91 13.67
N THR A 276 -13.99 -1.19 13.48
CA THR A 276 -13.61 -0.05 14.31
C THR A 276 -14.65 1.06 14.22
N ILE A 277 -14.75 1.92 15.25
CA ILE A 277 -15.66 3.08 15.26
C ILE A 277 -15.49 3.95 14.00
N GLU A 278 -14.25 4.17 13.55
CA GLU A 278 -13.95 4.91 12.32
C GLU A 278 -14.63 4.29 11.08
N VAL A 279 -14.52 2.96 10.91
CA VAL A 279 -15.16 2.24 9.79
C VAL A 279 -16.69 2.28 9.89
N GLN A 280 -17.24 2.12 11.10
CA GLN A 280 -18.68 2.24 11.31
C GLN A 280 -19.19 3.64 10.96
N GLN A 281 -18.41 4.68 11.29
CA GLN A 281 -18.74 6.05 10.93
C GLN A 281 -18.69 6.27 9.42
N ILE A 282 -17.65 5.78 8.73
CA ILE A 282 -17.57 5.87 7.26
C ILE A 282 -18.79 5.17 6.62
N LYS A 283 -19.12 3.94 7.05
CA LYS A 283 -20.30 3.21 6.54
C LYS A 283 -21.61 3.98 6.78
N ARG A 284 -21.76 4.59 7.96
CA ARG A 284 -22.92 5.41 8.31
C ARG A 284 -23.01 6.65 7.41
N ASP A 285 -21.90 7.36 7.23
CA ASP A 285 -21.85 8.59 6.43
C ASP A 285 -22.15 8.31 4.96
N GLU A 286 -21.63 7.22 4.39
CA GLU A 286 -21.97 6.81 3.02
C GLU A 286 -23.42 6.32 2.88
N TRP A 287 -23.99 5.70 3.93
CA TRP A 287 -25.41 5.32 3.93
C TRP A 287 -26.33 6.53 3.83
N TYR A 288 -26.02 7.64 4.52
CA TYR A 288 -26.82 8.88 4.47
C TYR A 288 -26.72 9.65 3.14
N LYS A 289 -25.77 9.30 2.27
CA LYS A 289 -25.64 9.92 0.94
C LYS A 289 -26.52 9.24 -0.12
N LYS A 290 -27.00 8.03 0.14
CA LYS A 290 -27.89 7.26 -0.73
C LYS A 290 -29.35 7.60 -0.45
#